data_AF-A0A183AM29-F1
#
_entry.id   AF-A0A183AM29-F1
#
_cell.length_a   1.000
_cell.length_b   1.000
_cell.length_c   1.000
_cell.angle_alpha   90.00
_cell.angle_beta   90.00
_cell.angle_gamma   90.00
#
_symmetry.space_group_name_H-M   'P 1'
#
loop_
_entity.id
_entity.type
_entity.pdbx_description
1 polymer ?
#
loop_
_entity_poly.entity_id
_entity_poly.type
_entity_poly.pdbx_seq_one_letter_code
_entity_poly.pdbx_strand_id
1 'polypeptide(L)'
;MFSSYSHAVACAEANVTLISPFVGRVLDWHLAKHGKRTFERLEDPGVQLVTKIFNYYKAYGYKTEIMGASFRNREEILGLTGCDLLTIAPSLLEELAQLTERPEPYLDEKKGDDARPPPMDEATFRWLLNEDEMATDKLTEGVRRFAKDANTLRDMLRDRLKAE
;
A
#
# COMPACT_ATOMS: atom_id res chain seq x y z
N MET A 1 -0.65 -2.09 7.19
CA MET A 1 -2.08 -2.13 6.77
C MET A 1 -2.47 -0.75 6.31
N PHE A 2 -1.91 -0.35 5.18
CA PHE A 2 -1.93 1.03 4.77
C PHE A 2 -2.66 1.09 3.43
N SER A 3 -3.70 1.92 3.35
CA SER A 3 -4.58 1.97 2.17
C SER A 3 -5.22 3.35 1.93
N SER A 4 -4.72 4.45 2.50
CA SER A 4 -5.23 5.80 2.17
C SER A 4 -4.14 6.84 2.02
N TYR A 5 -4.47 7.91 1.31
CA TYR A 5 -3.62 9.09 1.19
C TYR A 5 -3.45 9.81 2.54
N SER A 6 -4.51 9.93 3.35
CA SER A 6 -4.46 10.58 4.67
C SER A 6 -3.50 9.87 5.64
N HIS A 7 -3.45 8.54 5.63
CA HIS A 7 -2.44 7.83 6.41
C HIS A 7 -1.02 8.19 5.94
N ALA A 8 -0.81 8.40 4.63
CA ALA A 8 0.53 8.64 4.07
C ALA A 8 1.05 9.98 4.54
N VAL A 9 0.20 11.00 4.47
CA VAL A 9 0.54 12.32 4.96
C VAL A 9 0.88 12.26 6.45
N ALA A 10 0.04 11.62 7.27
CA ALA A 10 0.30 11.48 8.71
C ALA A 10 1.62 10.73 9.00
N CYS A 11 1.90 9.64 8.28
CA CYS A 11 3.15 8.89 8.41
C CYS A 11 4.39 9.72 8.03
N ALA A 12 4.29 10.51 6.96
CA ALA A 12 5.38 11.36 6.49
C ALA A 12 5.70 12.46 7.50
N GLU A 13 4.66 13.11 8.05
CA GLU A 13 4.78 14.14 9.08
C GLU A 13 5.35 13.58 10.39
N ALA A 14 5.04 12.33 10.72
CA ALA A 14 5.61 11.61 11.85
C ALA A 14 7.05 11.12 11.61
N ASN A 15 7.65 11.37 10.44
CA ASN A 15 9.00 10.94 10.06
C ASN A 15 9.25 9.44 10.25
N VAL A 16 8.26 8.60 9.94
CA VAL A 16 8.46 7.14 9.99
C VAL A 16 9.47 6.73 8.92
N THR A 17 10.20 5.64 9.15
CA THR A 17 11.22 5.15 8.20
C THR A 17 10.60 4.73 6.87
N LEU A 18 9.52 3.94 6.90
CA LEU A 18 8.96 3.28 5.74
C LEU A 18 7.45 3.08 5.90
N ILE A 19 6.71 3.20 4.80
CA ILE A 19 5.31 2.79 4.69
C ILE A 19 5.13 1.67 3.65
N SER A 20 4.16 0.79 3.89
CA SER A 20 3.83 -0.33 3.01
C SER A 20 2.40 -0.28 2.49
N PRO A 21 2.09 0.56 1.48
CA PRO A 21 0.75 0.62 0.90
C PRO A 21 0.36 -0.66 0.18
N PHE A 22 -0.85 -1.15 0.47
CA PHE A 22 -1.37 -2.43 -0.05
C PHE A 22 -2.12 -2.21 -1.36
N VAL A 23 -1.46 -2.41 -2.49
CA VAL A 23 -2.00 -2.17 -3.84
C VAL A 23 -3.19 -3.09 -4.13
N GLY A 24 -2.96 -4.39 -4.11
CA GLY A 24 -3.98 -5.37 -4.49
C GLY A 24 -5.21 -5.42 -3.56
N ARG A 25 -5.09 -4.98 -2.30
CA ARG A 25 -6.28 -4.88 -1.41
C ARG A 25 -7.19 -3.72 -1.78
N VAL A 26 -6.62 -2.65 -2.34
CA VAL A 26 -7.40 -1.53 -2.89
C VAL A 26 -8.16 -2.02 -4.12
N LEU A 27 -7.48 -2.74 -5.03
CA LEU A 27 -8.11 -3.38 -6.18
C LEU A 27 -9.28 -4.28 -5.76
N ASP A 28 -9.06 -5.20 -4.82
CA ASP A 28 -10.11 -6.12 -4.33
C ASP A 28 -11.38 -5.38 -3.88
N TRP A 29 -11.21 -4.26 -3.16
CA TRP A 29 -12.35 -3.48 -2.67
C TRP A 29 -13.14 -2.87 -3.83
N HIS A 30 -12.46 -2.25 -4.79
CA HIS A 30 -13.13 -1.60 -5.93
C HIS A 30 -13.81 -2.62 -6.87
N LEU A 31 -13.22 -3.79 -7.08
CA LEU A 31 -13.85 -4.87 -7.84
C LEU A 31 -15.14 -5.35 -7.15
N ALA A 32 -15.09 -5.57 -5.83
CA ALA A 32 -16.24 -6.00 -5.06
C ALA A 32 -17.36 -4.94 -5.00
N LYS A 33 -17.00 -3.66 -4.88
CA LYS A 33 -17.96 -2.56 -4.73
C LYS A 33 -18.63 -2.17 -6.06
N HIS A 34 -17.86 -2.07 -7.15
CA HIS A 34 -18.33 -1.49 -8.40
C HIS A 34 -18.66 -2.51 -9.49
N GLY A 35 -18.33 -3.80 -9.29
CA GLY A 35 -18.62 -4.86 -10.26
C GLY A 35 -17.85 -4.75 -11.59
N LYS A 36 -16.89 -3.81 -11.70
CA LYS A 36 -15.90 -3.82 -12.79
C LYS A 36 -15.11 -5.12 -12.72
N ARG A 37 -14.79 -5.70 -13.89
CA ARG A 37 -14.09 -6.99 -13.96
C ARG A 37 -12.58 -6.85 -13.97
N THR A 38 -12.06 -5.76 -14.56
CA THR A 38 -10.63 -5.51 -14.73
C THR A 38 -10.38 -4.01 -14.73
N PHE A 39 -9.17 -3.64 -14.31
CA PHE A 39 -8.61 -2.31 -14.50
C PHE A 39 -7.39 -2.44 -15.40
N GLU A 40 -7.14 -1.44 -16.24
CA GLU A 40 -5.84 -1.36 -16.92
C GLU A 40 -4.74 -1.00 -15.91
N ARG A 41 -3.49 -1.26 -16.29
CA ARG A 41 -2.30 -1.10 -15.44
C ARG A 41 -2.29 0.21 -14.62
N LEU A 42 -2.49 1.34 -15.30
CA LEU A 42 -2.44 2.68 -14.68
C LEU A 42 -3.81 3.17 -14.19
N GLU A 43 -4.87 2.44 -14.50
CA GLU A 43 -6.21 2.67 -13.99
C GLU A 43 -6.49 1.89 -12.70
N ASP A 44 -5.60 0.96 -12.33
CA ASP A 44 -5.69 0.23 -11.08
C ASP A 44 -5.71 1.21 -9.88
N PRO A 45 -6.74 1.16 -9.03
CA PRO A 45 -6.91 2.15 -7.97
C PRO A 45 -5.81 2.07 -6.91
N GLY A 46 -5.21 0.89 -6.72
CA GLY A 46 -4.04 0.73 -5.85
C GLY A 46 -2.79 1.37 -6.46
N VAL A 47 -2.56 1.17 -7.76
CA VAL A 47 -1.44 1.81 -8.49
C VAL A 47 -1.58 3.33 -8.44
N GLN A 48 -2.79 3.86 -8.68
CA GLN A 48 -3.06 5.29 -8.61
C GLN A 48 -2.82 5.86 -7.21
N LEU A 49 -3.25 5.14 -6.17
CA LEU A 49 -3.02 5.56 -4.78
C LEU A 49 -1.52 5.65 -4.47
N VAL A 50 -0.75 4.61 -4.79
CA VAL A 50 0.70 4.61 -4.52
C VAL A 50 1.42 5.67 -5.33
N THR A 51 1.05 5.85 -6.60
CA THR A 51 1.59 6.92 -7.46
C THR A 51 1.33 8.30 -6.85
N LYS A 52 0.11 8.55 -6.37
CA LYS A 52 -0.24 9.81 -5.70
C LYS A 52 0.61 10.05 -4.44
N ILE A 53 0.80 9.01 -3.62
CA ILE A 53 1.62 9.09 -2.40
C ILE A 53 3.09 9.34 -2.75
N PHE A 54 3.63 8.61 -3.73
CA PHE A 54 4.99 8.76 -4.21
C PHE A 54 5.26 10.20 -4.67
N ASN A 55 4.40 10.73 -5.55
CA ASN A 55 4.54 12.08 -6.04
C ASN A 55 4.45 13.11 -4.89
N TYR A 56 3.55 12.92 -3.93
CA TYR A 56 3.47 13.78 -2.74
C TYR A 56 4.78 13.73 -1.92
N TYR A 57 5.32 12.54 -1.67
CA TYR A 57 6.54 12.38 -0.87
C TYR A 57 7.74 13.04 -1.53
N LYS A 58 7.90 12.84 -2.84
CA LYS A 58 9.02 13.42 -3.61
C LYS A 58 8.87 14.93 -3.82
N ALA A 59 7.66 15.44 -4.02
CA ALA A 59 7.41 16.88 -4.18
C ALA A 59 7.77 17.69 -2.93
N TYR A 60 7.46 17.15 -1.74
CA TYR A 60 7.67 17.84 -0.45
C TYR A 60 8.91 17.36 0.32
N GLY A 61 9.77 16.57 -0.33
CA GLY A 61 11.04 16.12 0.22
C GLY A 61 10.92 15.27 1.48
N TYR A 62 9.86 14.46 1.61
CA TYR A 62 9.73 13.50 2.70
C TYR A 62 10.73 12.34 2.52
N LYS A 63 11.28 11.86 3.64
CA LYS A 63 12.33 10.82 3.65
C LYS A 63 11.81 9.41 3.86
N THR A 64 10.55 9.28 4.28
CA THR A 64 9.89 8.00 4.45
C THR A 64 9.91 7.22 3.14
N GLU A 65 10.44 6.00 3.17
CA GLU A 65 10.48 5.12 2.01
C GLU A 65 9.09 4.54 1.71
N ILE A 66 8.78 4.36 0.43
CA ILE A 66 7.53 3.76 -0.01
C ILE A 66 7.81 2.35 -0.52
N MET A 67 7.27 1.35 0.17
CA MET A 67 7.34 -0.05 -0.22
C MET A 67 5.99 -0.57 -0.70
N GLY A 68 5.74 -0.54 -2.01
CA GLY A 68 4.51 -1.10 -2.59
C GLY A 68 4.36 -2.58 -2.23
N ALA A 69 3.18 -3.00 -1.79
CA ALA A 69 2.97 -4.32 -1.21
C ALA A 69 1.61 -4.95 -1.59
N SER A 70 1.47 -6.24 -1.32
CA SER A 70 0.19 -6.99 -1.44
C SER A 70 -0.40 -6.98 -2.86
N PHE A 71 0.43 -7.19 -3.88
CA PHE A 71 0.02 -7.27 -5.28
C PHE A 71 -0.91 -8.46 -5.60
N ARG A 72 -1.77 -8.33 -6.61
CA ARG A 72 -2.61 -9.40 -7.19
C ARG A 72 -2.05 -9.92 -8.51
N ASN A 73 -1.36 -9.09 -9.27
CA ASN A 73 -0.88 -9.43 -10.59
C ASN A 73 0.39 -8.64 -10.92
N ARG A 74 1.13 -9.10 -11.95
CA ARG A 74 2.37 -8.43 -12.37
C ARG A 74 2.15 -7.02 -12.92
N GLU A 75 0.98 -6.71 -13.48
CA GLU A 75 0.72 -5.40 -14.08
C GLU A 75 0.73 -4.30 -13.02
N GLU A 76 0.18 -4.54 -11.83
CA GLU A 76 0.29 -3.61 -10.71
C GLU A 76 1.75 -3.30 -10.33
N ILE A 77 2.63 -4.30 -10.39
CA ILE A 77 4.06 -4.16 -10.09
C ILE A 77 4.73 -3.33 -11.19
N LEU A 78 4.43 -3.64 -12.46
CA LEU A 78 4.91 -2.90 -13.61
C LEU A 78 4.38 -1.45 -13.65
N GLY A 79 3.21 -1.21 -13.07
CA GLY A 79 2.64 0.12 -12.89
C GLY A 79 3.32 0.96 -11.81
N LEU A 80 4.24 0.37 -11.04
CA LEU A 80 4.98 1.04 -9.96
C LEU A 80 6.50 0.88 -10.10
N THR A 81 6.99 0.58 -11.30
CA THR A 81 8.44 0.56 -11.57
C THR A 81 9.05 1.92 -11.26
N GLY A 82 10.13 1.95 -10.47
CA GLY A 82 10.74 3.19 -9.97
C GLY A 82 10.29 3.62 -8.58
N CYS A 83 9.33 2.91 -7.96
CA CYS A 83 9.07 3.03 -6.52
C CYS A 83 10.32 2.65 -5.70
N ASP A 84 10.48 3.19 -4.49
CA ASP A 84 11.67 2.97 -3.65
C ASP A 84 11.91 1.46 -3.41
N LEU A 85 10.85 0.76 -3.03
CA LEU A 85 10.85 -0.67 -2.74
C LEU A 85 9.55 -1.32 -3.22
N LEU A 86 9.59 -2.60 -3.57
CA LEU A 86 8.41 -3.42 -3.83
C LEU A 86 8.57 -4.77 -3.13
N THR A 87 7.63 -5.12 -2.25
CA THR A 87 7.60 -6.46 -1.63
C THR A 87 6.68 -7.37 -2.44
N ILE A 88 7.27 -8.33 -3.14
CA ILE A 88 6.60 -9.15 -4.15
C ILE A 88 6.55 -10.60 -3.68
N ALA A 89 5.38 -11.24 -3.81
CA ALA A 89 5.22 -12.65 -3.47
C ALA A 89 6.03 -13.55 -4.44
N PRO A 90 6.55 -14.70 -3.99
CA PRO A 90 7.37 -15.58 -4.83
C PRO A 90 6.72 -15.95 -6.17
N SER A 91 5.42 -16.22 -6.19
CA SER A 91 4.69 -16.55 -7.43
C SER A 91 4.72 -15.42 -8.46
N LEU A 92 4.60 -14.17 -8.02
CA LEU A 92 4.68 -13.00 -8.91
C LEU A 92 6.13 -12.71 -9.33
N LEU A 93 7.12 -13.02 -8.48
CA LEU A 93 8.53 -12.95 -8.87
C LEU A 93 8.86 -13.95 -9.98
N GLU A 94 8.30 -15.16 -9.93
CA GLU A 94 8.44 -16.16 -11.00
C GLU A 94 7.82 -15.66 -12.32
N GLU A 95 6.64 -15.05 -12.28
CA GLU A 95 6.02 -14.43 -13.46
C GLU A 95 6.88 -13.28 -14.03
N LEU A 96 7.47 -12.46 -13.17
CA LEU A 96 8.34 -11.36 -13.59
C LEU A 96 9.68 -11.85 -14.16
N ALA A 97 10.22 -12.96 -13.63
CA ALA A 97 11.46 -13.55 -14.14
C ALA A 97 11.32 -14.11 -15.56
N GLN A 98 10.09 -14.35 -16.02
CA GLN A 98 9.79 -14.78 -17.39
C GLN A 98 9.65 -13.62 -18.38
N LEU A 99 9.72 -12.36 -17.93
CA LEU A 99 9.69 -11.21 -18.82
C LEU A 99 10.92 -11.20 -19.72
N THR A 100 10.70 -11.09 -21.03
CA THR A 100 11.76 -10.98 -22.04
C THR A 100 12.28 -9.55 -22.18
N GLU A 101 11.47 -8.57 -21.78
CA GLU A 101 11.76 -7.15 -21.88
C GLU A 101 12.01 -6.55 -20.50
N ARG A 102 12.96 -5.61 -20.43
CA ARG A 102 13.21 -4.84 -19.23
C ARG A 102 12.16 -3.74 -19.13
N PRO A 103 11.39 -3.66 -18.03
CA PRO A 103 10.43 -2.59 -17.87
C PRO A 103 11.13 -1.26 -17.59
N GLU A 104 10.63 -0.20 -18.24
CA GLU A 104 11.05 1.17 -17.97
C GLU A 104 10.44 1.67 -16.64
N PRO A 105 11.15 2.52 -15.88
CA PRO A 105 10.58 3.17 -14.70
C PRO A 105 9.37 4.04 -15.07
N TYR A 106 8.23 3.82 -14.39
CA TYR A 106 7.04 4.65 -14.50
C TYR A 106 7.09 5.81 -13.50
N LEU A 107 7.54 5.55 -12.28
CA LEU A 107 7.76 6.53 -11.23
C LEU A 107 9.19 7.08 -11.33
N ASP A 108 9.32 8.41 -11.31
CA ASP A 108 10.59 9.12 -11.39
C ASP A 108 10.78 10.00 -10.16
N GLU A 109 11.98 9.97 -9.58
CA GLU A 109 12.35 10.71 -8.38
C GLU A 109 12.60 12.20 -8.63
N LYS A 110 11.85 12.85 -9.51
CA LYS A 110 11.93 14.31 -9.66
C LYS A 110 11.49 14.97 -8.36
N LYS A 111 12.48 15.28 -7.52
CA LYS A 111 12.29 15.97 -6.25
C LYS A 111 11.74 17.36 -6.56
N GLY A 112 10.61 17.67 -5.94
CA GLY A 112 10.15 19.04 -5.84
C GLY A 112 10.91 19.75 -4.73
N ASP A 113 10.99 21.07 -4.84
CA ASP A 113 11.41 21.97 -3.76
C ASP A 113 10.18 22.68 -3.15
N ASP A 114 9.03 22.01 -3.19
CA ASP A 114 7.78 22.59 -2.72
C ASP A 114 7.82 22.75 -1.20
N ALA A 115 7.33 23.90 -0.72
CA ALA A 115 7.13 24.11 0.69
C ALA A 115 6.09 23.12 1.22
N ARG A 116 6.40 22.43 2.32
CA ARG A 116 5.47 21.49 2.96
C ARG A 116 4.16 22.20 3.34
N PRO A 117 3.00 21.56 3.13
CA PRO A 117 1.74 22.09 3.63
C PRO A 117 1.73 22.12 5.16
N PRO A 118 0.79 22.87 5.78
CA PRO A 118 0.57 22.80 7.22
C PRO A 118 0.32 21.35 7.67
N PRO A 119 0.89 20.92 8.83
CA PRO A 119 0.68 19.58 9.34
C PRO A 119 -0.79 19.25 9.54
N MET A 120 -1.15 17.99 9.28
CA MET A 120 -2.50 17.50 9.48
C MET A 120 -2.75 17.16 10.95
N ASP A 121 -3.79 17.75 11.54
CA ASP A 121 -4.21 17.41 12.89
C ASP A 121 -5.04 16.12 12.96
N GLU A 122 -5.27 15.63 14.18
CA GLU A 122 -6.01 14.38 14.40
C GLU A 122 -7.45 14.46 13.88
N ALA A 123 -8.13 15.60 14.07
CA ALA A 123 -9.51 15.77 13.65
C ALA A 123 -9.65 15.68 12.12
N THR A 124 -8.75 16.37 11.40
CA THR A 124 -8.67 16.34 9.94
C THR A 124 -8.30 14.95 9.45
N PHE A 125 -7.33 14.28 10.08
CA PHE A 125 -6.96 12.91 9.74
C PHE A 125 -8.15 11.95 9.86
N ARG A 126 -8.86 11.98 11.00
CA ARG A 126 -10.03 11.12 11.25
C ARG A 126 -11.15 11.39 10.24
N TRP A 127 -11.40 12.66 9.93
CA TRP A 127 -12.40 13.05 8.93
C TRP A 127 -12.04 12.51 7.54
N LEU A 128 -10.82 12.78 7.06
CA LEU A 128 -10.37 12.34 5.74
C LEU A 128 -10.31 10.81 5.61
N LEU A 129 -9.95 10.11 6.68
CA LEU A 129 -10.00 8.65 6.70
C LEU A 129 -11.45 8.15 6.57
N ASN A 130 -12.38 8.76 7.30
CA ASN A 130 -13.79 8.35 7.30
C ASN A 130 -14.48 8.63 5.95
N GLU A 131 -14.10 9.69 5.25
CA GLU A 131 -14.60 9.99 3.89
C GLU A 131 -14.10 8.98 2.83
N ASP A 132 -13.00 8.28 3.11
CA ASP A 132 -12.47 7.21 2.27
C ASP A 132 -13.03 5.84 2.73
N GLU A 133 -14.19 5.47 2.17
CA GLU A 133 -14.90 4.22 2.51
C GLU A 133 -13.98 2.99 2.35
N MET A 134 -13.22 2.94 1.24
CA MET A 134 -12.30 1.85 0.94
C MET A 134 -11.22 1.73 2.01
N ALA A 135 -10.59 2.84 2.38
CA ALA A 135 -9.56 2.83 3.39
C ALA A 135 -10.09 2.44 4.78
N THR A 136 -11.26 2.96 5.16
CA THR A 136 -11.90 2.65 6.45
C THR A 136 -12.21 1.16 6.55
N ASP A 137 -12.81 0.59 5.51
CA ASP A 137 -13.12 -0.83 5.43
C ASP A 137 -11.85 -1.68 5.48
N LYS A 138 -10.87 -1.39 4.62
CA LYS A 138 -9.66 -2.22 4.49
C LYS A 138 -8.72 -2.10 5.68
N LEU A 139 -8.65 -0.95 6.34
CA LEU A 139 -7.95 -0.80 7.62
C LEU A 139 -8.58 -1.71 8.68
N THR A 140 -9.89 -1.57 8.88
CA THR A 140 -10.63 -2.30 9.92
C THR A 140 -10.61 -3.80 9.68
N GLU A 141 -10.86 -4.23 8.44
CA GLU A 141 -10.81 -5.63 8.02
C GLU A 141 -9.41 -6.20 8.25
N GLY A 142 -8.37 -5.47 7.86
CA GLY A 142 -6.99 -5.90 8.01
C GLY A 142 -6.62 -6.17 9.47
N VAL A 143 -6.97 -5.23 10.38
CA VAL A 143 -6.63 -5.33 11.81
C VAL A 143 -7.28 -6.59 12.40
N ARG A 144 -8.56 -6.81 12.07
CA ARG A 144 -9.31 -7.99 12.54
C ARG A 144 -8.69 -9.29 12.03
N ARG A 145 -8.27 -9.35 10.76
CA ARG A 145 -7.62 -10.53 10.19
C ARG A 145 -6.29 -10.86 10.90
N PHE A 146 -5.40 -9.89 11.07
CA PHE A 146 -4.15 -10.16 11.79
C PHE A 146 -4.36 -10.53 13.26
N ALA A 147 -5.34 -9.92 13.94
CA ALA A 147 -5.68 -10.31 15.30
C ALA A 147 -6.18 -11.77 15.37
N LYS A 148 -6.97 -12.21 14.38
CA LYS A 148 -7.40 -13.60 14.26
C LYS A 148 -6.19 -14.53 14.06
N ASP A 149 -5.32 -14.21 13.12
CA ASP A 149 -4.14 -15.05 12.82
C ASP A 149 -3.19 -15.14 14.04
N ALA A 150 -3.00 -14.03 14.76
CA ALA A 150 -2.22 -14.02 16.00
C ALA A 150 -2.84 -14.91 17.10
N ASN A 151 -4.16 -14.92 17.24
CA ASN A 151 -4.85 -15.81 18.18
C ASN A 151 -4.70 -17.27 17.76
N THR A 152 -4.86 -17.60 16.48
CA THR A 152 -4.64 -18.95 15.96
C THR A 152 -3.22 -19.44 16.24
N LEU A 153 -2.21 -18.61 15.96
CA LEU A 153 -0.81 -18.95 16.26
C LEU A 153 -0.59 -19.17 17.75
N ARG A 154 -1.13 -18.29 18.60
CA ARG A 154 -1.02 -18.41 20.07
C ARG A 154 -1.60 -19.74 20.56
N ASP A 155 -2.75 -20.14 20.04
CA ASP A 155 -3.41 -21.37 20.48
C ASP A 155 -2.65 -22.61 19.99
N MET A 156 -2.12 -22.59 18.76
CA MET A 156 -1.19 -23.64 18.28
C MET A 156 0.06 -23.77 19.17
N LEU A 157 0.64 -22.66 19.61
CA LEU A 157 1.80 -22.66 20.51
C LEU A 157 1.45 -23.23 21.89
N ARG A 158 0.29 -22.85 22.43
CA ARG A 158 -0.20 -23.39 23.71
C ARG A 158 -0.39 -24.90 23.66
N ASP A 159 -0.94 -25.41 22.58
CA ASP A 159 -1.16 -26.86 22.43
C ASP A 159 0.16 -27.61 22.34
N ARG A 160 1.16 -27.05 21.65
CA ARG A 160 2.51 -27.63 21.61
C ARG A 160 3.21 -27.62 22.96
N LEU A 161 3.12 -26.52 23.72
CA LEU A 161 3.75 -26.40 25.04
C LEU A 161 3.09 -27.29 26.11
N LYS A 162 1.82 -27.69 25.93
CA LYS A 162 1.13 -28.63 26.83
C LYS A 162 1.38 -30.10 26.49
N ALA A 163 1.91 -30.38 25.30
CA ALA A 163 2.24 -31.72 24.85
C ALA A 163 3.63 -32.19 25.30
N GLU A 164 4.39 -31.31 25.96
CA GLU A 164 5.63 -31.59 26.71
C GLU A 164 5.33 -31.80 28.20
#